data_AF-A0A5B0LXI7-F1
#
_entry.id   AF-A0A5B0LXI7-F1
#
_cell.length_a   1.000
_cell.length_b   1.000
_cell.length_c   1.000
_cell.angle_alpha   90.00
_cell.angle_beta   90.00
_cell.angle_gamma   90.00
#
_symmetry.space_group_name_H-M   'P 1'
#
loop_
_entity.id
_entity.type
_entity.pdbx_description
1 polymer ?
#
loop_
_entity_poly.entity_id
_entity_poly.type
_entity_poly.pdbx_seq_one_letter_code
_entity_poly.pdbx_strand_id
1 'polypeptide(L)'
;MKLSYSLPTVLSLLVGYIFDPIVGGAYDSKLNSVDNHMVQLDDKISELQWVAQTNGHPEVHQLCESAKDSLQKAQSAWKNIASTYGDKPWLASDSTYKASVEEHWYSCGSKLESVYGHPNVLPESGGHPSYSKPVQACKETYDTCQSGFKHIWEWESPKPVASGAYYKRQTKARRDLKSTDLSQCPTGETACPISPHSTGIECIDVQSELTSCGGCVSKHEGRNCMEIPGAAGVGCHFGRCVVFSVHPSYFLGREGLPILRRRRASK
;
A
#
# COMPACT_ATOMS: atom_id res chain seq x y z
N MET A 1 -24.41 -29.21 -52.07
CA MET A 1 -24.43 -29.38 -50.60
C MET A 1 -23.25 -28.61 -50.01
N LYS A 2 -23.51 -27.42 -49.44
CA LYS A 2 -22.53 -26.65 -48.66
C LYS A 2 -23.07 -26.60 -47.23
N LEU A 3 -22.39 -27.25 -46.29
CA LEU A 3 -22.70 -27.19 -44.86
C LEU A 3 -21.86 -26.06 -44.25
N SER A 4 -22.53 -24.96 -43.93
CA SER A 4 -22.01 -23.84 -43.16
C SER A 4 -22.13 -24.14 -41.66
N TYR A 5 -21.01 -24.21 -40.96
CA TYR A 5 -20.97 -24.24 -39.49
C TYR A 5 -20.60 -22.85 -38.97
N SER A 6 -21.56 -22.16 -38.36
CA SER A 6 -21.39 -20.91 -37.62
C SER A 6 -21.26 -21.22 -36.13
N LEU A 7 -20.08 -20.98 -35.56
CA LEU A 7 -19.82 -20.99 -34.11
C LEU A 7 -20.26 -19.65 -33.51
N PRO A 8 -21.06 -19.60 -32.42
CA PRO A 8 -21.35 -18.36 -31.73
C PRO A 8 -20.19 -17.99 -30.81
N THR A 9 -19.53 -16.87 -31.09
CA THR A 9 -18.58 -16.21 -30.19
C THR A 9 -19.34 -15.64 -28.99
N VAL A 10 -19.14 -16.23 -27.81
CA VAL A 10 -19.60 -15.68 -26.54
C VAL A 10 -18.69 -14.50 -26.18
N LEU A 11 -19.19 -13.29 -26.40
CA LEU A 11 -18.53 -12.06 -25.99
C LEU A 11 -18.74 -11.89 -24.48
N SER A 12 -17.76 -12.33 -23.69
CA SER A 12 -17.73 -12.08 -22.25
C SER A 12 -17.60 -10.59 -21.99
N LEU A 13 -18.71 -9.95 -21.62
CA LEU A 13 -18.74 -8.59 -21.07
C LEU A 13 -18.07 -8.63 -19.68
N LEU A 14 -16.76 -8.42 -19.66
CA LEU A 14 -16.05 -8.01 -18.44
C LEU A 14 -16.54 -6.60 -18.10
N VAL A 15 -17.53 -6.52 -17.21
CA VAL A 15 -17.82 -5.28 -16.47
C VAL A 15 -16.61 -5.04 -15.57
N GLY A 16 -15.65 -4.28 -16.10
CA GLY A 16 -14.54 -3.77 -15.32
C GLY A 16 -15.10 -2.87 -14.22
N TYR A 17 -15.08 -3.35 -12.99
CA TYR A 17 -15.17 -2.48 -11.83
C TYR A 17 -13.95 -1.55 -11.89
N ILE A 18 -14.19 -0.32 -12.33
CA ILE A 18 -13.23 0.76 -12.21
C ILE A 18 -13.17 1.07 -10.71
N PHE A 19 -12.26 0.40 -10.00
CA PHE A 19 -11.58 1.08 -8.90
C PHE A 19 -11.01 2.36 -9.50
N ASP A 20 -11.27 3.51 -8.90
CA ASP A 20 -10.51 4.71 -9.25
C ASP A 20 -9.00 4.35 -9.10
N PRO A 21 -8.25 4.21 -10.21
CA PRO A 21 -6.87 3.71 -10.17
C PRO A 21 -5.90 4.72 -9.57
N ILE A 22 -6.42 5.90 -9.19
CA ILE A 22 -5.66 7.12 -9.01
C ILE A 22 -4.75 7.02 -7.78
N VAL A 23 -5.21 6.39 -6.69
CA VAL A 23 -4.41 6.29 -5.46
C VAL A 23 -3.44 5.09 -5.50
N GLY A 24 -3.91 3.92 -5.95
CA GLY A 24 -3.08 2.71 -6.06
C GLY A 24 -1.96 2.87 -7.11
N GLY A 25 -2.29 3.38 -8.29
CA GLY A 25 -1.30 3.61 -9.35
C GLY A 25 -0.25 4.66 -9.00
N ALA A 26 -0.64 5.71 -8.24
CA ALA A 26 0.32 6.71 -7.77
C ALA A 26 1.28 6.16 -6.72
N TYR A 27 0.80 5.27 -5.83
CA TYR A 27 1.64 4.65 -4.81
C TYR A 27 2.63 3.65 -5.39
N ASP A 28 2.17 2.75 -6.28
CA ASP A 28 3.04 1.79 -6.96
C ASP A 28 4.15 2.49 -7.75
N SER A 29 3.81 3.58 -8.45
CA SER A 29 4.80 4.41 -9.13
C SER A 29 5.84 4.99 -8.17
N LYS A 30 5.44 5.37 -6.94
CA LYS A 30 6.36 5.92 -5.95
C LYS A 30 7.24 4.83 -5.33
N LEU A 31 6.70 3.65 -5.05
CA LEU A 31 7.47 2.49 -4.60
C LEU A 31 8.54 2.09 -5.62
N ASN A 32 8.16 2.04 -6.90
CA ASN A 32 9.08 1.76 -8.01
C ASN A 32 10.15 2.84 -8.15
N SER A 33 9.79 4.11 -7.96
CA SER A 33 10.77 5.20 -7.94
C SER A 33 11.80 5.02 -6.83
N VAL A 34 11.38 4.63 -5.63
CA VAL A 34 12.31 4.36 -4.52
C VAL A 34 13.19 3.14 -4.82
N ASP A 35 12.61 2.05 -5.32
CA ASP A 35 13.38 0.85 -5.70
C ASP A 35 14.46 1.19 -6.74
N ASN A 36 14.09 1.98 -7.77
CA ASN A 36 15.04 2.49 -8.76
C ASN A 36 16.14 3.36 -8.14
N HIS A 37 15.83 4.23 -7.17
CA HIS A 37 16.85 5.03 -6.48
C HIS A 37 17.79 4.17 -5.64
N MET A 38 17.29 3.10 -5.00
CA MET A 38 18.15 2.15 -4.27
C MET A 38 19.09 1.40 -5.22
N VAL A 39 18.64 1.04 -6.42
CA VAL A 39 19.49 0.43 -7.45
C VAL A 39 20.55 1.42 -7.93
N GLN A 40 20.17 2.67 -8.21
CA GLN A 40 21.12 3.71 -8.59
C GLN A 40 22.16 3.98 -7.50
N LEU A 41 21.78 3.92 -6.23
CA LEU A 41 22.73 4.06 -5.13
C LEU A 41 23.73 2.90 -5.12
N ASP A 42 23.29 1.66 -5.37
CA ASP A 42 24.19 0.50 -5.49
C ASP A 42 25.24 0.72 -6.59
N ASP A 43 24.82 1.26 -7.74
CA ASP A 43 25.73 1.62 -8.84
C ASP A 43 26.72 2.71 -8.41
N LYS A 44 26.27 3.73 -7.67
CA LYS A 44 27.16 4.81 -7.18
C LYS A 44 28.17 4.32 -6.13
N ILE A 45 27.79 3.39 -5.29
CA ILE A 45 28.74 2.76 -4.36
C ILE A 45 29.73 1.88 -5.13
N SER A 46 29.30 1.21 -6.18
CA SER A 46 30.18 0.43 -7.07
C SER A 46 31.21 1.30 -7.79
N GLU A 47 30.81 2.50 -8.21
CA GLU A 47 31.72 3.51 -8.77
C GLU A 47 32.81 3.89 -7.76
N LEU A 48 32.45 4.11 -6.48
CA LEU A 48 33.42 4.36 -5.40
C LEU A 48 34.35 3.17 -5.15
N GLN A 49 33.83 1.94 -5.16
CA GLN A 49 34.64 0.72 -5.03
C GLN A 49 35.69 0.61 -6.13
N TRP A 50 35.31 0.93 -7.37
CA TRP A 50 36.21 0.89 -8.51
C TRP A 50 37.30 1.97 -8.42
N VAL A 51 36.95 3.18 -8.00
CA VAL A 51 37.93 4.25 -7.75
C VAL A 51 38.90 3.84 -6.63
N ALA A 52 38.41 3.23 -5.57
CA ALA A 52 39.26 2.71 -4.49
C ALA A 52 40.22 1.63 -4.96
N GLN A 53 39.74 0.69 -5.78
CA GLN A 53 40.57 -0.35 -6.35
C GLN A 53 41.66 0.22 -7.27
N THR A 54 41.30 1.16 -8.15
CA THR A 54 42.22 1.79 -9.12
C THR A 54 43.33 2.58 -8.43
N ASN A 55 43.03 3.22 -7.31
CA ASN A 55 44.02 3.99 -6.54
C ASN A 55 44.75 3.14 -5.46
N GLY A 56 44.47 1.83 -5.36
CA GLY A 56 45.12 0.97 -4.37
C GLY A 56 44.72 1.28 -2.92
N HIS A 57 43.46 1.65 -2.68
CA HIS A 57 42.91 1.97 -1.36
C HIS A 57 41.99 0.84 -0.84
N PRO A 58 42.53 -0.26 -0.29
CA PRO A 58 41.75 -1.44 0.09
C PRO A 58 40.76 -1.18 1.22
N GLU A 59 41.10 -0.32 2.19
CA GLU A 59 40.21 0.02 3.32
C GLU A 59 38.96 0.76 2.83
N VAL A 60 39.11 1.70 1.90
CA VAL A 60 37.99 2.41 1.27
C VAL A 60 37.11 1.44 0.48
N HIS A 61 37.72 0.49 -0.24
CA HIS A 61 37.00 -0.53 -0.99
C HIS A 61 36.14 -1.41 -0.06
N GLN A 62 36.70 -1.86 1.06
CA GLN A 62 36.00 -2.70 2.04
C GLN A 62 34.86 -1.95 2.75
N LEU A 63 35.05 -0.66 3.05
CA LEU A 63 33.97 0.19 3.59
C LEU A 63 32.81 0.31 2.61
N CYS A 64 33.10 0.48 1.31
CA CYS A 64 32.08 0.51 0.27
C CYS A 64 31.36 -0.84 0.12
N GLU A 65 32.09 -1.97 0.16
CA GLU A 65 31.49 -3.32 0.16
C GLU A 65 30.52 -3.51 1.32
N SER A 66 30.95 -3.12 2.53
CA SER A 66 30.11 -3.19 3.72
C SER A 66 28.87 -2.28 3.63
N ALA A 67 28.97 -1.13 2.94
CA ALA A 67 27.83 -0.25 2.67
C ALA A 67 26.84 -0.91 1.71
N LYS A 68 27.33 -1.54 0.63
CA LYS A 68 26.48 -2.29 -0.32
C LYS A 68 25.72 -3.42 0.35
N ASP A 69 26.37 -4.20 1.20
CA ASP A 69 25.70 -5.29 1.93
C ASP A 69 24.51 -4.78 2.77
N SER A 70 24.67 -3.63 3.40
CA SER A 70 23.57 -2.97 4.12
C SER A 70 22.48 -2.49 3.18
N LEU A 71 22.82 -1.88 2.05
CA LEU A 71 21.85 -1.44 1.05
C LEU A 71 21.04 -2.61 0.46
N GLN A 72 21.68 -3.73 0.15
CA GLN A 72 21.01 -4.91 -0.41
C GLN A 72 20.02 -5.55 0.56
N LYS A 73 20.33 -5.52 1.86
CA LYS A 73 19.38 -5.94 2.91
C LYS A 73 18.18 -4.98 2.97
N ALA A 74 18.41 -3.67 2.86
CA ALA A 74 17.32 -2.70 2.76
C ALA A 74 16.47 -2.91 1.50
N GLN A 75 17.08 -3.16 0.33
CA GLN A 75 16.38 -3.47 -0.93
C GLN A 75 15.50 -4.72 -0.79
N SER A 76 16.01 -5.75 -0.12
CA SER A 76 15.27 -7.00 0.12
C SER A 76 14.04 -6.74 1.01
N ALA A 77 14.20 -5.96 2.07
CA ALA A 77 13.08 -5.54 2.91
C ALA A 77 12.08 -4.65 2.16
N TRP A 78 12.57 -3.77 1.27
CA TRP A 78 11.73 -2.91 0.43
C TRP A 78 10.84 -3.72 -0.53
N LYS A 79 11.38 -4.75 -1.17
CA LYS A 79 10.60 -5.65 -2.05
C LYS A 79 9.47 -6.36 -1.32
N ASN A 80 9.66 -6.69 -0.04
CA ASN A 80 8.59 -7.25 0.79
C ASN A 80 7.48 -6.23 1.07
N ILE A 81 7.82 -4.94 1.18
CA ILE A 81 6.83 -3.86 1.31
C ILE A 81 6.02 -3.72 0.04
N ALA A 82 6.70 -3.62 -1.11
CA ALA A 82 6.03 -3.45 -2.39
C ALA A 82 5.08 -4.61 -2.71
N SER A 83 5.49 -5.85 -2.42
CA SER A 83 4.65 -7.03 -2.65
C SER A 83 3.51 -7.20 -1.64
N THR A 84 3.69 -6.76 -0.38
CA THR A 84 2.68 -6.95 0.68
C THR A 84 1.66 -5.81 0.75
N TYR A 85 2.07 -4.58 0.43
CA TYR A 85 1.30 -3.38 0.70
C TYR A 85 1.01 -2.51 -0.54
N GLY A 86 1.33 -2.97 -1.76
CA GLY A 86 1.07 -2.20 -2.98
C GLY A 86 -0.39 -1.72 -3.11
N ASP A 87 -1.35 -2.54 -2.68
CA ASP A 87 -2.78 -2.20 -2.68
C ASP A 87 -3.26 -1.39 -1.45
N LYS A 88 -2.47 -1.38 -0.37
CA LYS A 88 -2.80 -0.73 0.92
C LYS A 88 -1.62 0.06 1.49
N PRO A 89 -1.20 1.12 0.78
CA PRO A 89 -0.05 1.96 1.11
C PRO A 89 0.11 2.33 2.58
N TRP A 90 -1.00 2.75 3.20
CA TRP A 90 -1.05 3.32 4.54
C TRP A 90 -0.78 2.30 5.65
N LEU A 91 -0.71 1.00 5.32
CA LEU A 91 -0.33 -0.05 6.26
C LEU A 91 1.18 -0.34 6.26
N ALA A 92 1.91 0.10 5.22
CA ALA A 92 3.35 -0.15 5.11
C ALA A 92 4.15 0.51 6.25
N SER A 93 3.69 1.67 6.71
CA SER A 93 4.35 2.49 7.75
C SER A 93 4.35 1.86 9.14
N ASP A 94 3.43 0.93 9.42
CA ASP A 94 3.33 0.18 10.68
C ASP A 94 3.92 -1.25 10.58
N SER A 95 4.55 -1.58 9.45
CA SER A 95 5.05 -2.92 9.18
C SER A 95 6.41 -3.21 9.84
N THR A 96 6.69 -4.49 10.11
CA THR A 96 8.04 -4.94 10.50
C THR A 96 9.07 -4.75 9.39
N TYR A 97 8.62 -4.70 8.14
CA TYR A 97 9.50 -4.45 7.00
C TYR A 97 10.01 -3.01 6.99
N LYS A 98 9.22 -2.01 7.42
CA LYS A 98 9.72 -0.64 7.61
C LYS A 98 10.90 -0.61 8.58
N ALA A 99 10.76 -1.25 9.74
CA ALA A 99 11.83 -1.28 10.74
C ALA A 99 13.12 -1.89 10.16
N SER A 100 13.00 -2.96 9.36
CA SER A 100 14.13 -3.59 8.68
C SER A 100 14.74 -2.71 7.58
N VAL A 101 13.91 -1.99 6.80
CA VAL A 101 14.38 -1.00 5.83
C VAL A 101 15.15 0.10 6.54
N GLU A 102 14.60 0.71 7.59
CA GLU A 102 15.24 1.79 8.35
C GLU A 102 16.56 1.33 8.97
N GLU A 103 16.59 0.18 9.64
CA GLU A 103 17.80 -0.38 10.24
C GLU A 103 18.92 -0.52 9.22
N HIS A 104 18.65 -1.18 8.09
CA HIS A 104 19.65 -1.46 7.08
C HIS A 104 20.02 -0.21 6.27
N TRP A 105 19.06 0.69 6.01
CA TRP A 105 19.30 1.96 5.34
C TRP A 105 20.23 2.87 6.16
N TYR A 106 19.95 3.07 7.45
CA TYR A 106 20.82 3.86 8.32
C TYR A 106 22.19 3.20 8.51
N SER A 107 22.24 1.86 8.53
CA SER A 107 23.50 1.12 8.55
C SER A 107 24.32 1.33 7.27
N CYS A 108 23.68 1.49 6.10
CA CYS A 108 24.34 1.88 4.86
C CYS A 108 24.88 3.32 4.96
N GLY A 109 24.03 4.27 5.36
CA GLY A 109 24.40 5.69 5.50
C GLY A 109 25.60 5.90 6.42
N SER A 110 25.62 5.25 7.59
CA SER A 110 26.76 5.35 8.52
C SER A 110 28.08 4.83 7.93
N LYS A 111 28.04 3.78 7.09
CA LYS A 111 29.23 3.28 6.40
C LYS A 111 29.67 4.21 5.28
N LEU A 112 28.73 4.82 4.57
CA LEU A 112 29.04 5.84 3.58
C LEU A 112 29.70 7.08 4.21
N GLU A 113 29.23 7.54 5.36
CA GLU A 113 29.90 8.60 6.12
C GLU A 113 31.35 8.22 6.49
N SER A 114 31.58 6.95 6.82
CA SER A 114 32.94 6.44 7.08
C SER A 114 33.81 6.46 5.81
N VAL A 115 33.24 6.16 4.64
CA VAL A 115 33.92 6.31 3.33
C VAL A 115 34.28 7.77 3.08
N TYR A 116 33.34 8.69 3.27
CA TYR A 116 33.53 10.11 2.96
C TYR A 116 34.53 10.79 3.89
N GLY A 117 34.59 10.36 5.15
CA GLY A 117 35.56 10.85 6.14
C GLY A 117 36.94 10.20 6.06
N HIS A 118 37.16 9.23 5.18
CA HIS A 118 38.43 8.52 5.08
C HIS A 118 39.53 9.45 4.53
N PRO A 119 40.77 9.43 5.07
CA PRO A 119 41.85 10.35 4.63
C PRO A 119 42.14 10.34 3.12
N ASN A 120 42.09 9.15 2.50
CA ASN A 120 42.30 9.00 1.05
C ASN A 120 41.13 9.53 0.17
N VAL A 121 39.99 9.87 0.77
CA VAL A 121 38.76 10.31 0.09
C VAL A 121 38.47 11.77 0.40
N LEU A 122 38.61 12.18 1.66
CA LEU A 122 38.28 13.51 2.16
C LEU A 122 39.25 14.56 1.61
N PRO A 123 38.78 15.55 0.82
CA PRO A 123 39.66 16.55 0.21
C PRO A 123 40.49 17.36 1.23
N GLU A 124 39.91 17.66 2.38
CA GLU A 124 40.57 18.41 3.47
C GLU A 124 41.78 17.68 4.05
N SER A 125 41.82 16.35 3.94
CA SER A 125 42.92 15.49 4.39
C SER A 125 43.93 15.15 3.28
N GLY A 126 43.82 15.80 2.11
CA GLY A 126 44.64 15.46 0.95
C GLY A 126 44.13 14.25 0.16
N GLY A 127 42.84 13.93 0.28
CA GLY A 127 42.21 12.83 -0.44
C GLY A 127 42.35 12.93 -1.96
N HIS A 128 42.32 11.78 -2.63
CA HIS A 128 42.60 11.72 -4.07
C HIS A 128 41.49 12.39 -4.89
N PRO A 129 41.80 13.28 -5.86
CA PRO A 129 40.80 14.06 -6.59
C PRO A 129 39.73 13.23 -7.34
N SER A 130 40.06 11.99 -7.71
CA SER A 130 39.14 11.09 -8.41
C SER A 130 37.88 10.75 -7.61
N TYR A 131 37.87 10.92 -6.29
CA TYR A 131 36.70 10.67 -5.45
C TYR A 131 35.66 11.77 -5.48
N SER A 132 36.02 13.00 -5.88
CA SER A 132 35.14 14.17 -5.74
C SER A 132 33.77 13.99 -6.43
N LYS A 133 33.76 13.60 -7.72
CA LYS A 133 32.51 13.41 -8.47
C LYS A 133 31.70 12.19 -8.00
N PRO A 134 32.31 10.99 -7.84
CA PRO A 134 31.56 9.83 -7.33
C PRO A 134 30.96 10.04 -5.94
N VAL A 135 31.69 10.70 -5.03
CA VAL A 135 31.17 11.02 -3.69
C VAL A 135 29.97 11.94 -3.77
N GLN A 136 30.05 13.01 -4.58
CA GLN A 136 28.92 13.92 -4.75
C GLN A 136 27.68 13.20 -5.30
N ALA A 137 27.84 12.42 -6.36
CA ALA A 137 26.73 11.67 -6.97
C ALA A 137 26.12 10.65 -5.98
N CYS A 138 26.95 9.99 -5.17
CA CYS A 138 26.50 9.05 -4.15
C CYS A 138 25.68 9.73 -3.05
N LYS A 139 26.12 10.90 -2.56
CA LYS A 139 25.39 11.72 -1.58
C LYS A 139 24.03 12.16 -2.11
N GLU A 140 24.00 12.75 -3.31
CA GLU A 140 22.76 13.23 -3.93
C GLU A 140 21.73 12.09 -4.13
N THR A 141 22.21 10.90 -4.53
CA THR A 141 21.35 9.72 -4.71
C THR A 141 20.81 9.19 -3.38
N TYR A 142 21.66 9.16 -2.34
CA TYR A 142 21.26 8.77 -1.00
C TYR A 142 20.16 9.69 -0.45
N ASP A 143 20.34 11.02 -0.56
CA ASP A 143 19.37 12.01 -0.09
C ASP A 143 18.03 11.94 -0.84
N THR A 144 18.10 11.71 -2.16
CA THR A 144 16.91 11.49 -3.00
C THR A 144 16.13 10.26 -2.56
N CYS A 145 16.84 9.16 -2.29
CA CYS A 145 16.23 7.92 -1.80
C CYS A 145 15.63 8.11 -0.40
N GLN A 146 16.35 8.79 0.51
CA GLN A 146 15.87 9.08 1.86
C GLN A 146 14.59 9.91 1.85
N SER A 147 14.52 10.92 0.98
CA SER A 147 13.31 11.70 0.77
C SER A 147 12.17 10.83 0.22
N GLY A 148 12.49 9.90 -0.69
CA GLY A 148 11.55 8.89 -1.19
C GLY A 148 10.93 8.04 -0.09
N PHE A 149 11.73 7.54 0.86
CA PHE A 149 11.23 6.79 2.02
C PHE A 149 10.26 7.61 2.86
N LYS A 150 10.64 8.86 3.18
CA LYS A 150 9.81 9.76 3.98
C LYS A 150 8.41 9.94 3.37
N HIS A 151 8.34 10.16 2.06
CA HIS A 151 7.06 10.27 1.35
C HIS A 151 6.20 9.01 1.41
N ILE A 152 6.82 7.83 1.43
CA ILE A 152 6.09 6.55 1.55
C ILE A 152 5.60 6.36 3.00
N TRP A 153 6.40 6.72 4.00
CA TRP A 153 6.01 6.58 5.41
C TRP A 153 4.95 7.57 5.86
N GLU A 154 4.89 8.73 5.24
CA GLU A 154 3.90 9.78 5.49
C GLU A 154 2.63 9.60 4.64
N TRP A 155 2.48 8.49 3.93
CA TRP A 155 1.32 8.26 3.07
C TRP A 155 0.05 8.08 3.89
N GLU A 156 -0.87 9.03 3.75
CA GLU A 156 -2.14 9.03 4.49
C GLU A 156 -3.14 8.03 3.91
N SER A 157 -3.93 7.40 4.77
CA SER A 157 -5.09 6.61 4.35
C SER A 157 -6.12 7.51 3.64
N PRO A 158 -6.79 7.04 2.57
CA PRO A 158 -7.88 7.79 1.95
C PRO A 158 -8.91 8.23 3.00
N LYS A 159 -9.33 9.49 2.93
CA LYS A 159 -10.37 10.00 3.84
C LYS A 159 -11.64 9.17 3.62
N PRO A 160 -12.29 8.67 4.69
CA PRO A 160 -13.53 7.93 4.54
C PRO A 160 -14.56 8.85 3.86
N VAL A 161 -15.05 8.43 2.70
CA VAL A 161 -16.07 9.18 1.98
C VAL A 161 -17.41 8.78 2.58
N ALA A 162 -18.14 9.73 3.16
CA ALA A 162 -19.52 9.48 3.56
C ALA A 162 -20.32 9.04 2.32
N SER A 163 -21.06 7.93 2.44
CA SER A 163 -21.89 7.34 1.36
C SER A 163 -22.97 8.29 0.80
N GLY A 164 -23.13 9.49 1.39
CA GLY A 164 -24.10 10.52 1.02
C GLY A 164 -24.04 11.02 -0.42
N ALA A 165 -22.87 10.99 -1.09
CA ALA A 165 -22.77 11.40 -2.50
C ALA A 165 -23.40 10.37 -3.48
N TYR A 166 -23.44 9.10 -3.08
CA TYR A 166 -24.17 8.04 -3.78
C TYR A 166 -25.68 8.18 -3.57
N TYR A 167 -26.09 8.47 -2.33
CA TYR A 167 -27.49 8.74 -1.94
C TYR A 167 -28.15 9.88 -2.76
N LYS A 168 -27.41 10.96 -3.07
CA LYS A 168 -27.97 12.08 -3.84
C LYS A 168 -28.26 11.75 -5.30
N ARG A 169 -27.53 10.80 -5.92
CA ARG A 169 -27.84 10.33 -7.28
C ARG A 169 -29.08 9.43 -7.32
N GLN A 170 -29.28 8.61 -6.28
CA GLN A 170 -30.41 7.69 -6.16
C GLN A 170 -31.76 8.40 -5.97
N THR A 171 -31.81 9.50 -5.21
CA THR A 171 -33.05 10.26 -4.99
C THR A 171 -33.59 10.99 -6.23
N LYS A 172 -32.73 11.27 -7.22
CA LYS A 172 -33.14 11.81 -8.52
C LYS A 172 -33.73 10.70 -9.42
N ALA A 173 -33.11 9.52 -9.44
CA ALA A 173 -33.63 8.36 -10.18
C ALA A 173 -34.93 7.78 -9.59
N ARG A 174 -35.12 7.85 -8.26
CA ARG A 174 -36.34 7.38 -7.57
C ARG A 174 -37.61 8.17 -7.89
N ARG A 175 -37.52 9.39 -8.41
CA ARG A 175 -38.69 10.20 -8.77
C ARG A 175 -39.27 9.86 -10.15
N ASP A 176 -38.46 9.22 -11.00
CA ASP A 176 -38.81 9.00 -12.41
C ASP A 176 -39.30 7.56 -12.69
N LEU A 177 -39.18 6.62 -11.74
CA LEU A 177 -39.63 5.23 -11.91
C LEU A 177 -40.92 4.96 -11.10
N LYS A 178 -42.05 5.37 -11.68
CA LYS A 178 -43.39 4.96 -11.23
C LYS A 178 -43.83 3.72 -12.00
N SER A 179 -43.59 2.52 -11.47
CA SER A 179 -44.39 1.31 -11.79
C SER A 179 -43.96 0.10 -10.94
N THR A 180 -44.78 -0.27 -9.96
CA THR A 180 -45.48 -1.57 -9.88
C THR A 180 -44.60 -2.82 -9.96
N ASP A 181 -43.83 -3.08 -8.92
CA ASP A 181 -43.83 -4.36 -8.19
C ASP A 181 -43.06 -4.16 -6.88
N LEU A 182 -43.68 -4.43 -5.73
CA LEU A 182 -43.01 -4.35 -4.42
C LEU A 182 -41.95 -5.46 -4.25
N SER A 183 -41.77 -6.32 -5.26
CA SER A 183 -40.83 -7.45 -5.25
C SER A 183 -39.49 -7.19 -5.96
N GLN A 184 -39.32 -6.08 -6.70
CA GLN A 184 -38.15 -5.88 -7.55
C GLN A 184 -37.43 -4.56 -7.25
N CYS A 185 -36.32 -4.68 -6.54
CA CYS A 185 -35.34 -3.61 -6.44
C CYS A 185 -34.69 -3.33 -7.80
N PRO A 186 -34.19 -2.09 -8.02
CA PRO A 186 -33.39 -1.76 -9.20
C PRO A 186 -32.24 -2.75 -9.39
N THR A 187 -31.80 -2.93 -10.64
CA THR A 187 -30.66 -3.79 -10.96
C THR A 187 -29.44 -3.44 -10.10
N GLY A 188 -28.91 -4.42 -9.37
CA GLY A 188 -27.76 -4.25 -8.48
C GLY A 188 -28.10 -4.02 -7.01
N GLU A 189 -29.38 -3.85 -6.66
CA GLU A 189 -29.84 -3.74 -5.28
C GLU A 189 -30.54 -5.02 -4.82
N THR A 190 -30.45 -5.30 -3.51
CA THR A 190 -31.08 -6.44 -2.85
C THR A 190 -32.28 -5.96 -2.04
N ALA A 191 -33.42 -6.65 -2.17
CA ALA A 191 -34.60 -6.41 -1.35
C ALA A 191 -34.39 -6.98 0.06
N CYS A 192 -34.08 -6.09 1.00
CA CYS A 192 -33.89 -6.39 2.40
C CYS A 192 -35.12 -5.99 3.21
N PRO A 193 -35.66 -6.86 4.08
CA PRO A 193 -36.66 -6.47 5.06
C PRO A 193 -36.09 -5.40 5.98
N ILE A 194 -36.83 -4.32 6.21
CA ILE A 194 -36.43 -3.22 7.10
C ILE A 194 -36.19 -3.73 8.52
N SER A 195 -36.95 -4.74 8.94
CA SER A 195 -36.69 -5.52 10.15
C SER A 195 -37.11 -6.97 9.95
N PRO A 196 -36.67 -7.91 10.81
CA PRO A 196 -37.04 -9.32 10.71
C PRO A 196 -38.56 -9.59 10.72
N HIS A 197 -39.36 -8.64 11.22
CA HIS A 197 -40.82 -8.76 11.34
C HIS A 197 -41.58 -7.74 10.48
N SER A 198 -40.90 -6.93 9.67
CA SER A 198 -41.56 -5.94 8.82
C SER A 198 -42.03 -6.56 7.52
N THR A 199 -43.21 -6.16 7.05
CA THR A 199 -43.66 -6.41 5.66
C THR A 199 -43.04 -5.43 4.66
N GLY A 200 -42.38 -4.37 5.15
CA GLY A 200 -41.68 -3.39 4.32
C GLY A 200 -40.31 -3.88 3.89
N ILE A 201 -39.96 -3.61 2.63
CA ILE A 201 -38.63 -3.84 2.08
C ILE A 201 -37.91 -2.52 1.82
N GLU A 202 -36.60 -2.54 1.96
CA GLU A 202 -35.69 -1.54 1.47
C GLU A 202 -34.75 -2.15 0.43
N CYS A 203 -34.42 -1.37 -0.59
CA CYS A 203 -33.48 -1.78 -1.61
C CYS A 203 -32.10 -1.25 -1.24
N ILE A 204 -31.18 -2.18 -1.01
CA ILE A 204 -29.83 -1.91 -0.52
C ILE A 204 -28.81 -2.48 -1.50
N ASP A 205 -27.79 -1.69 -1.82
CA ASP A 205 -26.58 -2.22 -2.45
C ASP A 205 -25.71 -2.93 -1.39
N VAL A 206 -25.91 -4.23 -1.23
CA VAL A 206 -25.18 -5.06 -0.26
C VAL A 206 -23.69 -5.18 -0.58
N GLN A 207 -23.24 -4.71 -1.75
CA GLN A 207 -21.82 -4.69 -2.10
C GLN A 207 -21.06 -3.54 -1.45
N SER A 208 -21.76 -2.47 -1.05
CA SER A 208 -21.17 -1.23 -0.53
C SER A 208 -21.82 -0.71 0.76
N GLU A 209 -22.98 -1.23 1.17
CA GLU A 209 -23.67 -0.80 2.39
C GLU A 209 -23.03 -1.39 3.66
N LEU A 210 -22.74 -0.52 4.63
CA LEU A 210 -22.02 -0.85 5.86
C LEU A 210 -22.83 -1.72 6.80
N THR A 211 -24.14 -1.46 6.89
CA THR A 211 -25.04 -2.10 7.85
C THR A 211 -25.70 -3.36 7.30
N SER A 212 -25.49 -3.69 6.02
CA SER A 212 -25.98 -4.90 5.36
C SER A 212 -24.96 -5.39 4.32
N CYS A 213 -23.70 -5.47 4.75
CA CYS A 213 -22.60 -5.84 3.86
C CYS A 213 -22.64 -7.34 3.56
N GLY A 214 -22.63 -7.68 2.27
CA GLY A 214 -22.65 -9.06 1.78
C GLY A 214 -24.03 -9.72 1.75
N GLY A 215 -25.05 -9.06 2.29
CA GLY A 215 -26.42 -9.56 2.31
C GLY A 215 -27.28 -8.86 3.36
N CYS A 216 -28.57 -9.17 3.39
CA CYS A 216 -29.49 -8.55 4.33
C CYS A 216 -29.18 -9.00 5.76
N VAL A 217 -28.83 -8.07 6.64
CA VAL A 217 -28.60 -8.37 8.06
C VAL A 217 -29.86 -8.88 8.74
N SER A 218 -31.03 -8.36 8.38
CA SER A 218 -32.34 -8.82 8.88
C SER A 218 -32.66 -10.28 8.52
N LYS A 219 -32.03 -10.83 7.48
CA LYS A 219 -32.12 -12.24 7.09
C LYS A 219 -30.92 -13.08 7.53
N HIS A 220 -29.93 -12.49 8.20
CA HIS A 220 -28.65 -13.13 8.53
C HIS A 220 -27.83 -13.56 7.30
N GLU A 221 -28.02 -12.90 6.16
CA GLU A 221 -27.29 -13.17 4.91
C GLU A 221 -26.03 -12.31 4.78
N GLY A 222 -25.95 -11.21 5.55
CA GLY A 222 -24.80 -10.33 5.62
C GLY A 222 -24.50 -9.90 7.04
N ARG A 223 -23.65 -8.88 7.20
CA ARG A 223 -23.25 -8.38 8.52
C ARG A 223 -23.18 -6.87 8.57
N ASN A 224 -23.36 -6.33 9.76
CA ASN A 224 -23.09 -4.93 10.05
C ASN A 224 -21.58 -4.76 10.30
N CYS A 225 -20.87 -4.10 9.38
CA CYS A 225 -19.44 -3.84 9.54
C CYS A 225 -19.14 -2.89 10.70
N MET A 226 -20.10 -2.04 11.09
CA MET A 226 -19.96 -1.11 12.21
C MET A 226 -19.90 -1.82 13.57
N GLU A 227 -20.31 -3.08 13.63
CA GLU A 227 -20.32 -3.90 14.85
C GLU A 227 -19.04 -4.72 15.03
N ILE A 228 -18.02 -4.54 14.16
CA ILE A 228 -16.74 -5.23 14.30
C ILE A 228 -16.04 -4.75 15.58
N PRO A 229 -15.81 -5.63 16.58
CA PRO A 229 -15.20 -5.22 17.84
C PRO A 229 -13.78 -4.70 17.64
N GLY A 230 -13.49 -3.53 18.22
CA GLY A 230 -12.16 -2.92 18.17
C GLY A 230 -11.84 -2.16 16.88
N ALA A 231 -12.72 -2.19 15.88
CA ALA A 231 -12.58 -1.37 14.68
C ALA A 231 -12.95 0.09 14.98
N ALA A 232 -12.12 1.03 14.50
CA ALA A 232 -12.38 2.47 14.57
C ALA A 232 -12.84 3.03 13.22
N GLY A 233 -12.45 2.39 12.11
CA GLY A 233 -12.87 2.73 10.76
C GLY A 233 -13.12 1.47 9.95
N VAL A 234 -14.28 1.37 9.33
CA VAL A 234 -14.74 0.20 8.58
C VAL A 234 -15.34 0.60 7.23
N GLY A 235 -15.35 -0.35 6.30
CA GLY A 235 -15.95 -0.25 4.97
C GLY A 235 -16.65 -1.54 4.59
N CYS A 236 -17.61 -1.45 3.67
CA CYS A 236 -18.10 -2.60 2.93
C CYS A 236 -17.54 -2.55 1.51
N HIS A 237 -16.92 -3.64 1.08
CA HIS A 237 -16.26 -3.71 -0.21
C HIS A 237 -16.52 -5.07 -0.87
N PHE A 238 -17.23 -5.06 -2.00
CA PHE A 238 -17.69 -6.27 -2.70
C PHE A 238 -18.37 -7.28 -1.75
N GLY A 239 -19.22 -6.77 -0.87
CA GLY A 239 -19.96 -7.58 0.08
C GLY A 239 -19.11 -8.15 1.23
N ARG A 240 -17.92 -7.61 1.45
CA ARG A 240 -17.04 -8.00 2.56
C ARG A 240 -16.70 -6.80 3.42
N CYS A 241 -16.76 -6.97 4.74
CA CYS A 241 -16.29 -5.94 5.65
C CYS A 241 -14.77 -5.83 5.59
N VAL A 242 -14.29 -4.60 5.49
CA VAL A 242 -12.87 -4.25 5.55
C VAL A 242 -12.68 -3.30 6.72
N VAL A 243 -11.67 -3.55 7.55
CA VAL A 243 -11.29 -2.66 8.65
C VAL A 243 -10.10 -1.82 8.21
N PHE A 244 -10.26 -0.50 8.23
CA PHE A 244 -9.21 0.45 7.84
C PHE A 244 -8.38 0.91 9.03
N SER A 245 -8.98 0.99 10.22
CA SER A 245 -8.32 1.42 11.44
C SER A 245 -8.94 0.79 12.67
N VAL A 246 -8.19 0.74 13.77
CA VAL A 246 -8.60 0.11 15.02
C VAL A 246 -8.42 1.07 16.20
N HIS A 247 -9.16 0.84 17.27
CA HIS A 247 -8.99 1.59 18.51
C HIS A 247 -7.60 1.33 19.15
N PRO A 248 -7.08 2.25 19.99
CA PRO A 248 -5.71 2.17 20.50
C PRO A 248 -5.32 0.87 21.22
N SER A 249 -6.28 0.18 21.82
CA SER A 249 -6.08 -1.10 22.50
C SER A 249 -6.03 -2.31 21.56
N TYR A 250 -6.16 -2.10 20.26
CA TYR A 250 -6.20 -3.14 19.24
C TYR A 250 -5.04 -2.98 18.23
N PHE A 251 -4.81 -4.02 17.44
CA PHE A 251 -3.99 -3.99 16.23
C PHE A 251 -4.71 -4.79 15.14
N LEU A 252 -4.46 -4.51 13.87
CA LEU A 252 -5.02 -5.31 12.77
C LEU A 252 -4.25 -6.63 12.65
N GLY A 253 -4.97 -7.74 12.74
CA GLY A 253 -4.44 -9.07 12.49
C GLY A 253 -4.20 -9.34 11.01
N ARG A 254 -3.55 -10.48 10.72
CA ARG A 254 -3.26 -10.94 9.34
C ARG A 254 -4.52 -11.05 8.47
N GLU A 255 -5.64 -11.42 9.07
CA GLU A 255 -6.95 -11.54 8.40
C GLU A 255 -7.70 -10.20 8.27
N GLY A 256 -7.07 -9.07 8.63
CA GLY A 256 -7.71 -7.75 8.60
C GLY A 256 -8.74 -7.52 9.72
N LEU A 257 -8.77 -8.39 10.74
CA LEU A 257 -9.65 -8.26 11.90
C LEU A 257 -8.91 -7.66 13.10
N PRO A 258 -9.57 -6.84 13.95
CA PRO A 258 -8.93 -6.28 15.14
C PRO A 258 -8.62 -7.36 16.17
N ILE A 259 -7.40 -7.34 16.69
CA ILE A 259 -6.94 -8.20 17.78
C ILE A 259 -6.55 -7.32 18.96
N LEU A 260 -7.03 -7.66 20.16
CA LEU A 260 -6.71 -6.92 21.37
C LEU A 260 -5.20 -7.02 21.67
N ARG A 261 -4.54 -5.88 21.89
CA ARG A 261 -3.16 -5.81 22.37
C ARG A 261 -3.11 -6.42 23.78
N ARG A 262 -2.48 -7.59 23.95
CA ARG A 262 -2.23 -8.12 25.29
C ARG A 262 -1.31 -7.14 26.03
N ARG A 263 -1.75 -6.66 27.21
CA ARG A 263 -0.84 -5.96 28.11
C ARG A 263 0.27 -6.94 28.50
N ARG A 264 1.54 -6.58 28.29
CA ARG A 264 2.62 -7.28 28.99
C ARG A 264 2.33 -7.13 30.48
N ALA A 265 2.22 -8.24 31.20
CA ALA A 265 2.25 -8.20 32.64
C ALA A 265 3.59 -7.56 33.03
N SER A 266 3.57 -6.40 33.69
CA SER A 266 4.74 -5.92 34.42
C SER A 266 5.09 -7.00 35.42
N LYS A 267 6.23 -7.66 35.21
CA LYS A 267 6.94 -8.36 36.27
C LYS A 267 7.67 -7.34 37.13
#